data_AF-A0A2M7IZ54-F1
#
_entry.id   AF-A0A2M7IZ54-F1
#
_cell.length_a   1.000
_cell.length_b   1.000
_cell.length_c   1.000
_cell.angle_alpha   90.00
_cell.angle_beta   90.00
_cell.angle_gamma   90.00
#
_symmetry.space_group_name_H-M   'P 1'
#
loop_
_entity.id
_entity.type
_entity.pdbx_description
1 polymer ?
#
loop_
_entity_poly.entity_id
_entity_poly.type
_entity_poly.pdbx_seq_one_letter_code
_entity_poly.pdbx_strand_id
1 'polypeptide(L)'
;MYNLKNRSQDQLISPNHRVVRQAFNAEHYVLEPIEKILELKSPIAVPVRANNTNSDFPVEDEQLKLLAWTLAEGTIEKDESHRVSIYQSQSNKENYQEIIGLLDHFDFDYSQREQVSLGTCMHIRLKPLSSRVIHGWIESTRKRMPDFIYKLSQRQARLFLDVFVKADGWVEKYRQRITTTDENLLHGLEALAVLAGYNFSVRQRMPQEGGIGKKLQHILTLTETQNDYIMQINRVDYRGVIWSVHTDNETVIAKRNGQVFITGNTPFSNITVDITPSPSYAKQPVIIGGELQKETYGEFGEEMKVFNKAFFEAMLEGDKNSRIFTFPIPTVNITKDFPWDEPYLEPMWLATAKYGICYFANFLQSDMKPEDVRSMCCRLRLNN
;
A
#
# COMPACT_ATOMS: atom_id res chain seq x y z
N MET A 1 -6.39 -7.69 -16.38
CA MET A 1 -6.60 -7.53 -14.91
C MET A 1 -8.05 -7.79 -14.55
N TYR A 2 -8.35 -7.93 -13.26
CA TYR A 2 -9.71 -8.07 -12.73
C TYR A 2 -10.06 -6.83 -11.90
N ASN A 3 -11.22 -6.25 -12.16
CA ASN A 3 -11.73 -5.09 -11.44
C ASN A 3 -12.91 -5.49 -10.57
N LEU A 4 -12.70 -5.50 -9.26
CA LEU A 4 -13.68 -5.84 -8.23
C LEU A 4 -14.36 -4.56 -7.78
N LYS A 5 -15.68 -4.47 -7.95
CA LYS A 5 -16.43 -3.24 -7.75
C LYS A 5 -17.74 -3.43 -6.98
N ASN A 6 -18.05 -2.39 -6.23
CA ASN A 6 -19.40 -2.06 -5.77
C ASN A 6 -19.52 -0.51 -5.66
N ARG A 7 -20.46 0.02 -4.88
CA ARG A 7 -20.64 1.47 -4.70
C ARG A 7 -19.50 2.15 -3.91
N SER A 8 -18.85 1.42 -3.02
CA SER A 8 -17.87 1.89 -2.03
C SER A 8 -16.48 1.25 -2.17
N GLN A 9 -16.27 0.39 -3.17
CA GLN A 9 -15.04 -0.31 -3.48
C GLN A 9 -14.76 -0.34 -4.98
N ASP A 10 -13.50 -0.09 -5.34
CA ASP A 10 -12.93 -0.17 -6.68
C ASP A 10 -11.50 -0.70 -6.54
N GLN A 11 -11.36 -2.02 -6.68
CA GLN A 11 -10.08 -2.70 -6.57
C GLN A 11 -9.66 -3.21 -7.94
N LEU A 12 -8.37 -3.12 -8.25
CA LEU A 12 -7.81 -3.60 -9.50
C LEU A 12 -6.67 -4.56 -9.18
N ILE A 13 -6.82 -5.81 -9.58
CA ILE A 13 -5.88 -6.88 -9.24
C ILE A 13 -5.42 -7.63 -10.49
N SER A 14 -4.21 -8.18 -10.42
CA SER A 14 -3.62 -9.01 -11.46
C SER A 14 -4.24 -10.42 -11.48
N PRO A 15 -4.06 -11.19 -12.57
CA PRO A 15 -4.29 -12.63 -12.55
C PRO A 15 -3.47 -13.33 -11.45
N ASN A 16 -4.00 -14.43 -10.92
CA ASN A 16 -3.45 -15.18 -9.78
C ASN A 16 -3.25 -14.37 -8.50
N HIS A 17 -3.76 -13.13 -8.44
CA HIS A 17 -3.72 -12.32 -7.24
C HIS A 17 -4.64 -12.94 -6.20
N ARG A 18 -4.14 -13.14 -4.98
CA ARG A 18 -4.95 -13.68 -3.89
C ARG A 18 -5.75 -12.55 -3.28
N VAL A 19 -7.06 -12.67 -3.30
CA VAL A 19 -7.97 -11.70 -2.68
C VAL A 19 -8.30 -12.18 -1.28
N VAL A 20 -8.24 -11.25 -0.32
CA VAL A 20 -8.72 -11.50 1.04
C VAL A 20 -10.24 -11.42 1.01
N ARG A 21 -10.92 -12.49 1.40
CA ARG A 21 -12.38 -12.49 1.59
C ARG A 21 -12.77 -13.19 2.88
N GLN A 22 -13.92 -12.82 3.42
CA GLN A 22 -14.51 -13.58 4.51
C GLN A 22 -14.99 -14.94 3.98
N ALA A 23 -14.70 -16.01 4.72
CA ALA A 23 -15.27 -17.33 4.41
C ALA A 23 -16.79 -17.32 4.61
N PHE A 24 -17.53 -18.04 3.77
CA PHE A 24 -18.99 -18.06 3.87
C PHE A 24 -19.41 -18.66 5.21
N ASN A 25 -20.33 -17.97 5.90
CA ASN A 25 -20.84 -18.38 7.21
C ASN A 25 -19.75 -18.57 8.28
N ALA A 26 -18.62 -17.88 8.16
CA ALA A 26 -17.52 -17.96 9.11
C ALA A 26 -16.96 -16.58 9.46
N GLU A 27 -16.33 -16.47 10.63
CA GLU A 27 -15.73 -15.22 11.12
C GLU A 27 -14.28 -15.02 10.68
N HIS A 28 -13.67 -16.02 10.03
CA HIS A 28 -12.30 -15.95 9.54
C HIS A 28 -12.22 -15.52 8.07
N TYR A 29 -11.05 -15.01 7.69
CA TYR A 29 -10.72 -14.64 6.32
C TYR A 29 -9.90 -15.73 5.63
N VAL A 30 -10.06 -15.82 4.31
CA VAL A 30 -9.28 -16.70 3.44
C VAL A 30 -8.63 -15.88 2.33
N LEU A 31 -7.47 -16.36 1.86
CA LEU A 31 -6.74 -15.82 0.72
C LEU A 31 -6.88 -16.78 -0.45
N GLU A 32 -7.57 -16.38 -1.50
CA GLU A 32 -7.80 -17.22 -2.68
C GLU A 32 -7.48 -16.49 -3.98
N PRO A 33 -6.87 -17.16 -4.98
CA PRO A 33 -6.71 -16.60 -6.31
C PRO A 33 -8.05 -16.10 -6.86
N ILE A 34 -8.02 -14.95 -7.52
CA ILE A 34 -9.22 -14.34 -8.13
C ILE A 34 -9.96 -15.31 -9.06
N GLU A 35 -9.25 -16.22 -9.72
CA GLU A 35 -9.84 -17.21 -10.60
C GLU A 35 -10.80 -18.15 -9.87
N LYS A 36 -10.49 -18.59 -8.65
CA LYS A 36 -11.41 -19.38 -7.81
C LYS A 36 -12.62 -18.57 -7.36
N ILE A 37 -12.41 -17.28 -7.12
CA ILE A 37 -13.47 -16.37 -6.71
C ILE A 37 -14.49 -16.13 -7.83
N LEU A 38 -14.05 -16.14 -9.09
CA LEU A 38 -14.94 -16.01 -10.26
C LEU A 38 -15.92 -17.20 -10.40
N GLU A 39 -15.60 -18.35 -9.81
CA GLU A 39 -16.48 -19.53 -9.80
C GLU A 39 -17.65 -19.37 -8.80
N LEU A 40 -17.55 -18.42 -7.87
CA LEU A 40 -18.57 -18.16 -6.86
C LEU A 40 -19.76 -17.43 -7.48
N LYS A 41 -20.97 -17.91 -7.16
CA LYS A 41 -22.23 -17.31 -7.63
C LYS A 41 -22.76 -16.20 -6.72
N SER A 42 -22.20 -16.06 -5.53
CA SER A 42 -22.64 -15.12 -4.50
C SER A 42 -21.65 -13.94 -4.40
N PRO A 43 -22.14 -12.73 -4.05
CA PRO A 43 -21.26 -11.62 -3.70
C PRO A 43 -20.26 -12.02 -2.61
N ILE A 44 -19.02 -11.57 -2.75
CA ILE A 44 -17.96 -11.85 -1.78
C ILE A 44 -17.82 -10.69 -0.79
N ALA A 45 -17.71 -11.02 0.48
CA ALA A 45 -17.37 -10.04 1.52
C ALA A 45 -15.86 -9.88 1.60
N VAL A 46 -15.36 -8.66 1.40
CA VAL A 46 -13.93 -8.30 1.53
C VAL A 46 -13.72 -7.38 2.73
N PRO A 47 -12.64 -7.53 3.51
CA PRO A 47 -12.35 -6.62 4.60
C PRO A 47 -11.92 -5.24 4.09
N VAL A 48 -12.42 -4.19 4.73
CA VAL A 48 -12.12 -2.78 4.38
C VAL A 48 -11.52 -1.99 5.54
N ARG A 49 -11.25 -2.68 6.66
CA ARG A 49 -10.47 -2.20 7.80
C ARG A 49 -9.82 -3.39 8.49
N ALA A 50 -8.75 -3.12 9.22
CA ALA A 50 -8.08 -4.08 10.09
C ALA A 50 -7.78 -3.43 11.44
N ASN A 51 -7.54 -4.25 12.45
CA ASN A 51 -7.02 -3.76 13.72
C ASN A 51 -5.51 -3.50 13.58
N ASN A 52 -5.07 -2.39 14.16
CA ASN A 52 -3.66 -2.05 14.28
C ASN A 52 -3.12 -2.59 15.62
N THR A 53 -2.07 -3.39 15.55
CA THR A 53 -1.44 -4.06 16.71
C THR A 53 -0.16 -3.38 17.18
N ASN A 54 0.19 -2.21 16.64
CA ASN A 54 1.32 -1.43 17.14
C ASN A 54 1.14 -1.09 18.63
N SER A 55 2.24 -1.18 19.38
CA SER A 55 2.31 -0.63 20.72
C SER A 55 2.27 0.90 20.68
N ASP A 56 1.90 1.53 21.80
CA ASP A 56 1.93 2.98 21.92
C ASP A 56 3.34 3.51 21.61
N PHE A 57 3.40 4.46 20.68
CA PHE A 57 4.61 5.22 20.41
C PHE A 57 4.92 6.12 21.61
N PRO A 58 6.20 6.38 21.95
CA PRO A 58 6.57 7.22 23.11
C PRO A 58 6.26 8.71 22.86
N VAL A 59 4.97 9.04 22.89
CA VAL A 59 4.41 10.38 22.74
C VAL A 59 3.22 10.49 23.70
N GLU A 60 3.14 11.60 24.41
CA GLU A 60 2.06 11.85 25.37
C GLU A 60 0.75 12.15 24.64
N ASP A 61 -0.37 11.78 25.28
CA ASP A 61 -1.70 12.01 24.73
C ASP A 61 -1.98 13.51 24.54
N GLU A 62 -1.51 14.34 25.46
CA GLU A 62 -1.60 15.80 25.43
C GLU A 62 -0.87 16.37 24.21
N GLN A 63 0.30 15.81 23.87
CA GLN A 63 1.05 16.21 22.69
C GLN A 63 0.28 15.86 21.40
N LEU A 64 -0.33 14.67 21.35
CA LEU A 64 -1.16 14.25 20.21
C LEU A 64 -2.39 15.15 20.05
N LYS A 65 -3.10 15.46 21.15
CA LYS A 65 -4.26 16.37 21.15
C LYS A 65 -3.87 17.76 20.66
N LEU A 66 -2.77 18.33 21.18
CA LEU A 66 -2.33 19.67 20.79
C LEU A 66 -1.85 19.74 19.33
N LEU A 67 -1.20 18.69 18.85
CA LEU A 67 -0.85 18.56 17.43
C LEU A 67 -2.09 18.49 16.54
N ALA A 68 -3.11 17.71 16.93
CA ALA A 68 -4.37 17.63 16.19
C ALA A 68 -5.06 19.00 16.12
N TRP A 69 -5.16 19.73 17.24
CA TRP A 69 -5.68 21.11 17.27
C TRP A 69 -4.88 22.05 16.37
N THR A 70 -3.55 21.98 16.43
CA THR A 70 -2.66 22.80 15.60
C THR A 70 -2.79 22.47 14.12
N LEU A 71 -2.98 21.19 13.77
CA LEU A 71 -3.12 20.74 12.39
C LEU A 71 -4.53 20.93 11.83
N ALA A 72 -5.55 21.05 12.67
CA ALA A 72 -6.90 21.39 12.24
C ALA A 72 -7.06 22.92 12.15
N GLU A 73 -7.04 23.58 13.30
CA GLU A 73 -7.40 25.01 13.49
C GLU A 73 -6.21 25.97 13.45
N GLY A 74 -4.99 25.41 13.36
CA GLY A 74 -3.77 26.20 13.44
C GLY A 74 -3.25 26.70 12.11
N THR A 75 -2.43 27.76 12.20
CA THR A 75 -1.62 28.30 11.11
C THR A 75 -0.18 28.48 11.58
N ILE A 76 0.75 28.37 10.64
CA ILE A 76 2.16 28.69 10.87
C ILE A 76 2.52 29.84 9.94
N GLU A 77 3.01 30.93 10.52
CA GLU A 77 3.39 32.12 9.76
C GLU A 77 4.54 31.79 8.77
N LYS A 78 4.44 32.36 7.57
CA LYS A 78 5.40 32.11 6.47
C LYS A 78 6.61 33.04 6.52
N ASP A 79 6.53 34.10 7.32
CA ASP A 79 7.63 35.05 7.53
C ASP A 79 8.69 34.48 8.48
N GLU A 80 9.78 35.24 8.70
CA GLU A 80 10.91 34.82 9.54
C GLU A 80 10.52 34.41 10.97
N SER A 81 9.36 34.84 11.46
CA SER A 81 8.96 34.62 12.84
C SER A 81 8.36 33.22 13.09
N HIS A 82 7.84 32.57 12.04
CA HIS A 82 7.27 31.21 12.05
C HIS A 82 6.39 30.92 13.27
N ARG A 83 5.58 31.88 13.70
CA ARG A 83 4.76 31.70 14.91
C ARG A 83 3.61 30.76 14.63
N VAL A 84 3.32 29.92 15.62
CA VAL A 84 2.16 29.04 15.60
C VAL A 84 0.98 29.80 16.21
N SER A 85 -0.14 29.79 15.50
CA SER A 85 -1.40 30.37 15.96
C SER A 85 -2.50 29.33 15.86
N ILE A 86 -3.39 29.30 16.85
CA ILE A 86 -4.62 28.49 16.85
C ILE A 86 -5.81 29.45 16.96
N TYR A 87 -6.83 29.24 16.14
CA TYR A 87 -8.06 30.03 16.17
C TYR A 87 -9.19 29.19 16.74
N GLN A 88 -9.94 29.72 17.69
CA GLN A 88 -11.12 29.02 18.20
C GLN A 88 -12.24 29.99 18.55
N SER A 89 -13.47 29.64 18.18
CA SER A 89 -14.65 30.42 18.53
C SER A 89 -14.93 30.37 20.03
N GLN A 90 -15.23 31.53 20.64
CA GLN A 90 -15.69 31.59 22.02
C GLN A 90 -17.06 30.93 22.24
N SER A 91 -17.84 30.72 21.17
CA SER A 91 -19.10 29.97 21.25
C SER A 91 -18.87 28.50 21.59
N ASN A 92 -17.67 27.95 21.28
CA ASN A 92 -17.28 26.58 21.60
C ASN A 92 -16.32 26.58 22.80
N LYS A 93 -16.88 26.87 23.98
CA LYS A 93 -16.13 27.05 25.23
C LYS A 93 -15.30 25.82 25.61
N GLU A 94 -15.82 24.63 25.37
CA GLU A 94 -15.15 23.37 25.72
C GLU A 94 -13.88 23.18 24.89
N ASN A 95 -13.95 23.39 23.57
CA ASN A 95 -12.77 23.29 22.71
C ASN A 95 -11.72 24.34 23.06
N TYR A 96 -12.16 25.57 23.34
CA TYR A 96 -11.26 26.63 23.77
C TYR A 96 -10.55 26.28 25.08
N GLN A 97 -11.29 25.82 26.10
CA GLN A 97 -10.72 25.42 27.40
C GLN A 97 -9.76 24.24 27.27
N GLU A 98 -10.06 23.28 26.40
CA GLU A 98 -9.15 22.16 26.13
C GLU A 98 -7.83 22.64 25.52
N ILE A 99 -7.88 23.52 24.51
CA ILE A 99 -6.66 24.08 23.90
C ILE A 99 -5.83 24.83 24.95
N ILE A 100 -6.45 25.68 25.76
CA ILE A 100 -5.76 26.41 26.83
C ILE A 100 -5.14 25.45 27.85
N GLY A 101 -5.88 24.45 28.31
CA GLY A 101 -5.36 23.45 29.25
C GLY A 101 -4.17 22.66 28.69
N LEU A 102 -4.17 22.36 27.38
CA LEU A 102 -3.03 21.72 26.71
C LEU A 102 -1.81 22.65 26.61
N LEU A 103 -2.02 23.93 26.32
CA LEU A 103 -0.93 24.91 26.29
C LEU A 103 -0.31 25.10 27.67
N ASP A 104 -1.15 25.19 28.71
CA ASP A 104 -0.72 25.33 30.10
C ASP A 104 0.00 24.05 30.59
N HIS A 105 -0.44 22.86 30.17
CA HIS A 105 0.22 21.60 30.49
C HIS A 105 1.69 21.53 30.03
N PHE A 106 1.99 22.12 28.87
CA PHE A 106 3.35 22.19 28.32
C PHE A 106 4.12 23.47 28.72
N ASP A 107 3.58 24.26 29.65
CA ASP A 107 4.12 25.57 30.04
C ASP A 107 4.40 26.47 28.83
N PHE A 108 3.52 26.44 27.83
CA PHE A 108 3.68 27.27 26.64
C PHE A 108 3.26 28.70 26.90
N ASP A 109 4.13 29.64 26.53
CA ASP A 109 3.82 31.06 26.52
C ASP A 109 3.01 31.40 25.27
N TYR A 110 1.92 32.15 25.42
CA TYR A 110 1.11 32.63 24.30
C TYR A 110 0.48 33.99 24.59
N SER A 111 0.03 34.66 23.54
CA SER A 111 -0.81 35.85 23.64
C SER A 111 -2.17 35.56 23.04
N GLN A 112 -3.21 36.12 23.62
CA GLN A 112 -4.59 35.98 23.16
C GLN A 112 -5.13 37.34 22.74
N ARG A 113 -5.91 37.36 21.66
CA ARG A 113 -6.69 38.53 21.26
C ARG A 113 -7.96 38.09 20.55
N GLU A 114 -9.04 38.83 20.75
CA GLU A 114 -10.23 38.65 19.92
C GLU A 114 -9.94 39.14 18.49
N GLN A 115 -10.40 38.35 17.52
CA GLN A 115 -10.27 38.67 16.11
C GLN A 115 -11.64 38.52 15.45
N VAL A 116 -12.04 39.56 14.70
CA VAL A 116 -13.28 39.59 13.93
C VAL A 116 -12.95 39.40 12.46
N SER A 117 -13.55 38.37 11.85
CA SER A 117 -13.51 38.11 10.41
C SER A 117 -14.91 37.76 9.93
N LEU A 118 -15.14 36.57 9.37
CA LEU A 118 -16.49 36.05 9.09
C LEU A 118 -17.29 35.76 10.37
N GLY A 119 -16.61 35.64 11.51
CA GLY A 119 -17.18 35.58 12.87
C GLY A 119 -16.16 36.09 13.89
N THR A 120 -16.52 36.05 15.17
CA THR A 120 -15.62 36.40 16.28
C THR A 120 -14.93 35.14 16.79
N CYS A 121 -13.60 35.09 16.72
CA CYS A 121 -12.80 34.00 17.27
C CYS A 121 -11.69 34.54 18.18
N MET A 122 -11.23 33.71 19.09
CA MET A 122 -10.02 33.96 19.87
C MET A 122 -8.81 33.52 19.05
N HIS A 123 -7.88 34.45 18.84
CA HIS A 123 -6.60 34.18 18.20
C HIS A 123 -5.55 33.93 19.29
N ILE A 124 -5.15 32.67 19.44
CA ILE A 124 -4.12 32.22 20.39
C ILE A 124 -2.80 32.09 19.64
N ARG A 125 -1.85 33.00 19.89
CA ARG A 125 -0.54 33.04 19.22
C ARG A 125 0.58 32.68 20.18
N LEU A 126 1.16 31.49 20.03
CA LEU A 126 2.26 30.97 20.85
C LEU A 126 3.51 31.80 20.67
N LYS A 127 4.28 32.13 21.73
CA LYS A 127 5.59 32.84 21.74
C LYS A 127 6.68 32.07 20.97
N PRO A 128 7.84 32.69 20.64
CA PRO A 128 8.80 32.07 19.73
C PRO A 128 9.33 30.73 20.25
N LEU A 129 9.63 30.63 21.55
CA LEU A 129 10.16 29.41 22.16
C LEU A 129 9.12 28.28 22.11
N SER A 130 7.88 28.53 22.50
CA SER A 130 6.79 27.54 22.42
C SER A 130 6.47 27.14 20.98
N SER A 131 6.52 28.09 20.02
CA SER A 131 6.37 27.77 18.59
C SER A 131 7.46 26.81 18.10
N ARG A 132 8.72 26.97 18.55
CA ARG A 132 9.83 26.07 18.18
C ARG A 132 9.62 24.64 18.69
N VAL A 133 8.99 24.45 19.85
CA VAL A 133 8.66 23.12 20.36
C VAL A 133 7.69 22.41 19.41
N ILE A 134 6.62 23.10 19.00
CA ILE A 134 5.67 22.58 17.99
C ILE A 134 6.38 22.26 16.67
N HIS A 135 7.28 23.14 16.19
CA HIS A 135 8.06 22.86 14.97
C HIS A 135 8.94 21.62 15.10
N GLY A 136 9.48 21.38 16.30
CA GLY A 136 10.21 20.16 16.62
C GLY A 136 9.34 18.92 16.52
N TRP A 137 8.11 18.98 17.04
CA TRP A 137 7.15 17.87 16.95
C TRP A 137 6.64 17.61 15.53
N ILE A 138 6.45 18.68 14.74
CA ILE A 138 6.03 18.60 13.32
C ILE A 138 7.24 18.30 12.40
N GLU A 139 8.46 18.45 12.93
CA GLU A 139 9.73 18.37 12.19
C GLU A 139 9.72 19.27 10.94
N SER A 140 9.15 20.48 11.06
CA SER A 140 9.00 21.44 9.96
C SER A 140 8.49 22.79 10.48
N THR A 141 8.89 23.88 9.82
CA THR A 141 8.35 25.25 10.04
C THR A 141 7.10 25.54 9.20
N ARG A 142 6.52 24.49 8.59
CA ARG A 142 5.29 24.53 7.81
C ARG A 142 4.37 23.41 8.29
N LYS A 143 3.07 23.68 8.21
CA LYS A 143 2.00 22.73 8.57
C LYS A 143 2.14 21.46 7.71
N ARG A 144 2.52 20.36 8.34
CA ARG A 144 2.59 19.02 7.73
C ARG A 144 2.24 17.97 8.78
N MET A 145 1.86 16.78 8.35
CA MET A 145 1.76 15.64 9.25
C MET A 145 3.17 15.15 9.63
N PRO A 146 3.49 14.94 10.91
CA PRO A 146 4.82 14.44 11.31
C PRO A 146 4.98 12.95 11.04
N ASP A 147 6.19 12.51 10.70
CA ASP A 147 6.41 11.14 10.21
C ASP A 147 6.24 10.06 11.31
N PHE A 148 6.30 10.42 12.59
CA PHE A 148 6.03 9.46 13.67
C PHE A 148 4.57 8.98 13.70
N ILE A 149 3.62 9.67 13.03
CA ILE A 149 2.22 9.23 13.01
C ILE A 149 2.05 7.81 12.46
N TYR A 150 2.94 7.39 11.56
CA TYR A 150 2.93 6.05 10.95
C TYR A 150 3.26 4.92 11.93
N LYS A 151 3.72 5.27 13.14
CA LYS A 151 4.13 4.33 14.19
C LYS A 151 3.13 4.27 15.35
N LEU A 152 2.06 5.07 15.32
CA LEU A 152 1.09 5.13 16.41
C LEU A 152 0.35 3.81 16.58
N SER A 153 -0.04 3.53 17.82
CA SER A 153 -1.02 2.48 18.13
C SER A 153 -2.42 2.86 17.64
N GLN A 154 -3.33 1.89 17.62
CA GLN A 154 -4.72 2.16 17.28
C GLN A 154 -5.37 3.20 18.20
N ARG A 155 -5.06 3.13 19.50
CA ARG A 155 -5.58 4.05 20.53
C ARG A 155 -5.11 5.48 20.27
N GLN A 156 -3.81 5.65 20.04
CA GLN A 156 -3.22 6.97 19.77
C GLN A 156 -3.71 7.57 18.46
N ALA A 157 -3.82 6.76 17.40
CA ALA A 157 -4.36 7.20 16.12
C ALA A 157 -5.83 7.62 16.23
N ARG A 158 -6.65 6.88 17.01
CA ARG A 158 -8.04 7.25 17.31
C ARG A 158 -8.10 8.55 18.09
N LEU A 159 -7.32 8.69 19.16
CA LEU A 159 -7.26 9.92 19.95
C LEU A 159 -6.97 11.14 19.07
N PHE A 160 -5.97 11.04 18.20
CA PHE A 160 -5.62 12.12 17.29
C PHE A 160 -6.78 12.47 16.35
N LEU A 161 -7.39 11.46 15.70
CA LEU A 161 -8.49 11.67 14.77
C LEU A 161 -9.75 12.20 15.46
N ASP A 162 -10.08 11.74 16.66
CA ASP A 162 -11.24 12.20 17.41
C ASP A 162 -11.11 13.70 17.72
N VAL A 163 -9.91 14.15 18.14
CA VAL A 163 -9.62 15.58 18.33
C VAL A 163 -9.67 16.34 17.01
N PHE A 164 -9.11 15.79 15.94
CA PHE A 164 -9.12 16.43 14.63
C PHE A 164 -10.56 16.59 14.09
N VAL A 165 -11.41 15.58 14.24
CA VAL A 165 -12.83 15.61 13.86
C VAL A 165 -13.61 16.58 14.75
N LYS A 166 -13.29 16.65 16.04
CA LYS A 166 -13.87 17.64 16.97
C LYS A 166 -13.52 19.08 16.55
N ALA A 167 -12.34 19.27 15.96
CA ALA A 167 -11.85 20.56 15.52
C ALA A 167 -12.45 20.98 14.17
N ASP A 168 -12.23 20.20 13.11
CA ASP A 168 -12.53 20.58 11.72
C ASP A 168 -13.36 19.51 10.98
N GLY A 169 -14.10 18.69 11.75
CA GLY A 169 -14.90 17.60 11.25
C GLY A 169 -16.41 17.72 11.51
N TRP A 170 -17.14 16.81 10.88
CA TRP A 170 -18.58 16.67 11.01
C TRP A 170 -18.92 15.24 11.40
N VAL A 171 -19.64 15.07 12.51
CA VAL A 171 -20.08 13.76 12.99
C VAL A 171 -21.54 13.54 12.60
N GLU A 172 -21.80 12.46 11.90
CA GLU A 172 -23.14 11.93 11.64
C GLU A 172 -23.28 10.57 12.35
N LYS A 173 -24.52 10.05 12.45
CA LYS A 173 -24.83 8.85 13.24
C LYS A 173 -23.91 7.64 13.02
N TYR A 174 -23.46 7.41 11.78
CA TYR A 174 -22.65 6.24 11.40
C TYR A 174 -21.36 6.59 10.64
N ARG A 175 -21.03 7.88 10.52
CA ARG A 175 -19.86 8.33 9.77
C ARG A 175 -19.33 9.65 10.28
N GLN A 176 -18.03 9.85 10.16
CA GLN A 176 -17.37 11.12 10.41
C GLN A 176 -16.81 11.66 9.10
N ARG A 177 -16.74 12.98 8.96
CA ARG A 177 -16.23 13.63 7.76
C ARG A 177 -15.24 14.74 8.09
N ILE A 178 -14.17 14.79 7.34
CA ILE A 178 -13.18 15.87 7.38
C ILE A 178 -13.07 16.44 5.97
N THR A 179 -13.05 17.76 5.84
CA THR A 179 -12.88 18.44 4.54
C THR A 179 -11.60 19.23 4.55
N THR A 180 -10.66 18.90 3.66
CA THR A 180 -9.40 19.65 3.51
C THR A 180 -9.17 20.07 2.06
N THR A 181 -8.42 21.15 1.87
CA THR A 181 -7.90 21.58 0.56
C THR A 181 -6.41 21.30 0.41
N ASP A 182 -5.77 20.77 1.45
CA ASP A 182 -4.36 20.38 1.49
C ASP A 182 -4.23 18.87 1.31
N GLU A 183 -3.63 18.46 0.20
CA GLU A 183 -3.43 17.06 -0.17
C GLU A 183 -2.42 16.34 0.74
N ASN A 184 -1.40 17.03 1.26
CA ASN A 184 -0.44 16.42 2.18
C ASN A 184 -1.09 16.11 3.53
N LEU A 185 -1.92 17.03 4.01
CA LEU A 185 -2.70 16.81 5.23
C LEU A 185 -3.69 15.65 5.05
N LEU A 186 -4.36 15.58 3.89
CA LEU A 186 -5.24 14.47 3.56
C LEU A 186 -4.52 13.12 3.64
N HIS A 187 -3.33 12.99 3.05
CA HIS A 187 -2.57 11.73 3.09
C HIS A 187 -2.20 11.30 4.51
N GLY A 188 -1.87 12.25 5.38
CA GLY A 188 -1.65 11.98 6.80
C GLY A 188 -2.93 11.49 7.50
N LEU A 189 -4.08 12.13 7.22
CA LEU A 189 -5.37 11.74 7.81
C LEU A 189 -5.84 10.36 7.33
N GLU A 190 -5.61 10.03 6.06
CA GLU A 190 -5.88 8.69 5.51
C GLU A 190 -5.02 7.63 6.21
N ALA A 191 -3.73 7.90 6.43
CA ALA A 191 -2.85 7.00 7.16
C ALA A 191 -3.31 6.79 8.61
N LEU A 192 -3.64 7.87 9.30
CA LEU A 192 -4.23 7.80 10.64
C LEU A 192 -5.55 7.04 10.64
N ALA A 193 -6.39 7.18 9.61
CA ALA A 193 -7.65 6.44 9.52
C ALA A 193 -7.40 4.94 9.44
N VAL A 194 -6.41 4.50 8.66
CA VAL A 194 -5.97 3.09 8.63
C VAL A 194 -5.50 2.65 10.02
N LEU A 195 -4.59 3.41 10.64
CA LEU A 195 -4.02 3.06 11.94
C LEU A 195 -5.04 3.04 13.08
N ALA A 196 -6.07 3.90 13.01
CA ALA A 196 -7.19 3.94 13.93
C ALA A 196 -8.21 2.79 13.70
N GLY A 197 -8.03 2.01 12.63
CA GLY A 197 -8.93 0.93 12.25
C GLY A 197 -10.25 1.44 11.69
N TYR A 198 -10.26 2.54 10.95
CA TYR A 198 -11.40 2.99 10.18
C TYR A 198 -11.33 2.48 8.74
N ASN A 199 -12.50 2.20 8.15
CA ASN A 199 -12.66 2.26 6.71
C ASN A 199 -12.78 3.73 6.30
N PHE A 200 -12.27 4.09 5.12
CA PHE A 200 -12.45 5.45 4.60
C PHE A 200 -12.71 5.52 3.10
N SER A 201 -13.33 6.62 2.70
CA SER A 201 -13.41 7.03 1.30
C SER A 201 -13.17 8.53 1.14
N VAL A 202 -12.53 8.91 0.05
CA VAL A 202 -12.29 10.31 -0.31
C VAL A 202 -13.08 10.66 -1.55
N ARG A 203 -13.84 11.77 -1.47
CA ARG A 203 -14.49 12.39 -2.62
C ARG A 203 -13.92 13.76 -2.86
N GLN A 204 -13.67 14.07 -4.12
CA GLN A 204 -13.25 15.40 -4.55
C GLN A 204 -14.48 16.20 -4.99
N ARG A 205 -14.56 17.46 -4.56
CA ARG A 205 -15.63 18.38 -4.92
C ARG A 205 -15.04 19.75 -5.24
N MET A 206 -15.38 20.29 -6.40
CA MET A 206 -15.16 21.71 -6.68
C MET A 206 -16.21 22.54 -5.94
N PRO A 207 -15.83 23.64 -5.28
CA PRO A 207 -16.78 24.59 -4.71
C PRO A 207 -17.73 25.12 -5.79
N GLN A 208 -18.97 25.46 -5.41
CA GLN A 208 -19.94 26.06 -6.34
C GLN A 208 -19.48 27.44 -6.78
N GLU A 209 -19.78 27.82 -8.03
CA GLU A 209 -19.57 29.18 -8.53
C GLU A 209 -20.29 30.18 -7.63
N GLY A 210 -19.56 31.20 -7.14
CA GLY A 210 -20.06 32.19 -6.18
C GLY A 210 -19.84 31.84 -4.70
N GLY A 211 -19.31 30.64 -4.38
CA GLY A 211 -18.89 30.28 -3.03
C GLY A 211 -17.58 30.94 -2.58
N ILE A 212 -17.32 30.97 -1.28
CA ILE A 212 -16.12 31.61 -0.68
C ILE A 212 -14.82 30.88 -1.10
N GLY A 213 -14.87 29.57 -1.31
CA GLY A 213 -13.72 28.75 -1.68
C GLY A 213 -13.57 28.61 -3.20
N LYS A 214 -12.32 28.69 -3.70
CA LYS A 214 -11.97 28.43 -5.11
C LYS A 214 -11.14 27.16 -5.32
N LYS A 215 -10.77 26.47 -4.24
CA LYS A 215 -9.87 25.32 -4.27
C LYS A 215 -10.66 24.01 -4.26
N LEU A 216 -10.11 22.99 -4.93
CA LEU A 216 -10.62 21.62 -4.84
C LEU A 216 -10.68 21.18 -3.37
N GLN A 217 -11.82 20.64 -2.96
CA GLN A 217 -12.03 20.12 -1.62
C GLN A 217 -11.97 18.59 -1.65
N HIS A 218 -11.23 18.03 -0.71
CA HIS A 218 -11.14 16.60 -0.46
C HIS A 218 -11.97 16.28 0.79
N ILE A 219 -13.03 15.51 0.61
CA ILE A 219 -13.95 15.09 1.67
C ILE A 219 -13.59 13.66 2.05
N LEU A 220 -12.85 13.51 3.15
CA LEU A 220 -12.54 12.22 3.76
C LEU A 220 -13.74 11.80 4.61
N THR A 221 -14.32 10.63 4.34
CA THR A 221 -15.41 10.03 5.12
C THR A 221 -14.88 8.78 5.82
N LEU A 222 -15.00 8.73 7.14
CA LEU A 222 -14.60 7.61 7.99
C LEU A 222 -15.83 6.79 8.40
N THR A 223 -15.75 5.47 8.33
CA THR A 223 -16.78 4.54 8.83
C THR A 223 -16.15 3.36 9.56
N GLU A 224 -16.96 2.69 10.38
CA GLU A 224 -16.52 1.50 11.12
C GLU A 224 -16.88 0.18 10.42
N THR A 225 -17.31 0.24 9.17
CA THR A 225 -17.69 -0.92 8.35
C THR A 225 -16.54 -1.94 8.30
N GLN A 226 -16.78 -3.17 8.76
CA GLN A 226 -15.76 -4.22 8.78
C GLN A 226 -15.51 -4.81 7.39
N ASN A 227 -16.59 -5.22 6.74
CA ASN A 227 -16.57 -5.86 5.43
C ASN A 227 -17.47 -5.11 4.46
N ASP A 228 -17.08 -5.12 3.19
CA ASP A 228 -17.91 -4.65 2.08
C ASP A 228 -18.12 -5.76 1.06
N TYR A 229 -19.21 -5.72 0.32
CA TYR A 229 -19.63 -6.81 -0.57
C TYR A 229 -19.37 -6.47 -2.02
N ILE A 230 -18.41 -7.14 -2.64
CA ILE A 230 -18.12 -6.96 -4.06
C ILE A 230 -19.27 -7.56 -4.88
N MET A 231 -19.90 -6.72 -5.69
CA MET A 231 -21.09 -7.07 -6.47
C MET A 231 -20.73 -7.46 -7.91
N GLN A 232 -19.63 -6.93 -8.44
CA GLN A 232 -19.23 -7.12 -9.83
C GLN A 232 -17.72 -7.35 -9.93
N ILE A 233 -17.33 -8.32 -10.74
CA ILE A 233 -15.94 -8.59 -11.08
C ILE A 233 -15.81 -8.60 -12.60
N ASN A 234 -15.13 -7.60 -13.15
CA ASN A 234 -14.99 -7.43 -14.59
C ASN A 234 -13.55 -7.70 -15.03
N ARG A 235 -13.36 -8.45 -16.12
CA ARG A 235 -12.05 -8.50 -16.80
C ARG A 235 -11.83 -7.17 -17.52
N VAL A 236 -10.69 -6.57 -17.28
CA VAL A 236 -10.30 -5.30 -17.90
C VAL A 236 -8.93 -5.44 -18.52
N ASP A 237 -8.78 -4.93 -19.74
CA ASP A 237 -7.47 -4.74 -20.32
C ASP A 237 -6.74 -3.64 -19.55
N TYR A 238 -5.47 -3.87 -19.24
CA TYR A 238 -4.69 -2.95 -18.41
C TYR A 238 -3.28 -2.81 -18.94
N ARG A 239 -2.90 -1.56 -19.19
CA ARG A 239 -1.54 -1.15 -19.52
C ARG A 239 -1.09 -0.10 -18.51
N GLY A 240 -0.12 -0.45 -17.69
CA GLY A 240 0.37 0.43 -16.63
C GLY A 240 1.30 -0.28 -15.66
N VAL A 241 1.65 0.41 -14.58
CA VAL A 241 2.57 -0.10 -13.56
C VAL A 241 1.85 -1.06 -12.63
N ILE A 242 2.44 -2.23 -12.43
CA ILE A 242 1.99 -3.23 -11.45
C ILE A 242 2.97 -3.21 -10.29
N TRP A 243 2.45 -3.05 -9.08
CA TRP A 243 3.24 -3.13 -7.86
C TRP A 243 3.12 -4.54 -7.28
N SER A 244 4.26 -5.12 -6.92
CA SER A 244 4.33 -6.37 -6.15
C SER A 244 5.05 -6.07 -4.85
N VAL A 245 4.43 -6.46 -3.74
CA VAL A 245 4.99 -6.29 -2.40
C VAL A 245 4.84 -7.59 -1.62
N HIS A 246 5.77 -7.81 -0.70
CA HIS A 246 5.77 -8.97 0.17
C HIS A 246 5.60 -8.52 1.62
N THR A 247 4.69 -9.18 2.33
CA THR A 247 4.40 -8.97 3.75
C THR A 247 4.28 -10.33 4.41
N ASP A 248 4.60 -10.41 5.70
CA ASP A 248 4.65 -11.69 6.45
C ASP A 248 3.30 -12.43 6.45
N ASN A 249 2.19 -11.69 6.44
CA ASN A 249 0.84 -12.25 6.39
C ASN A 249 0.22 -12.24 4.99
N GLU A 250 1.02 -11.91 3.95
CA GLU A 250 0.63 -11.91 2.54
C GLU A 250 -0.53 -10.97 2.19
N THR A 251 -0.82 -9.99 3.05
CA THR A 251 -1.85 -8.97 2.84
C THR A 251 -1.28 -7.57 2.85
N VAL A 252 -1.96 -6.65 2.17
CA VAL A 252 -1.57 -5.25 2.00
C VAL A 252 -2.80 -4.36 2.10
N ILE A 253 -2.61 -3.15 2.62
CA ILE A 253 -3.62 -2.10 2.61
C ILE A 253 -3.31 -1.18 1.45
N ALA A 254 -4.27 -0.97 0.57
CA ALA A 254 -4.12 -0.17 -0.63
C ALA A 254 -5.25 0.85 -0.77
N LYS A 255 -5.04 1.85 -1.61
CA LYS A 255 -6.04 2.88 -1.94
C LYS A 255 -6.17 3.01 -3.45
N ARG A 256 -7.40 3.03 -3.96
CA ARG A 256 -7.71 3.32 -5.37
C ARG A 256 -8.96 4.17 -5.46
N ASN A 257 -8.94 5.21 -6.29
CA ASN A 257 -10.07 6.14 -6.49
C ASN A 257 -10.65 6.66 -5.17
N GLY A 258 -9.76 6.96 -4.21
CA GLY A 258 -10.13 7.46 -2.88
C GLY A 258 -10.67 6.41 -1.92
N GLN A 259 -10.76 5.13 -2.29
CA GLN A 259 -11.29 4.06 -1.44
C GLN A 259 -10.16 3.18 -0.91
N VAL A 260 -10.15 2.95 0.39
CA VAL A 260 -9.23 2.00 1.02
C VAL A 260 -9.76 0.58 0.86
N PHE A 261 -8.85 -0.36 0.69
CA PHE A 261 -9.16 -1.78 0.63
C PHE A 261 -7.98 -2.62 1.12
N ILE A 262 -8.28 -3.83 1.58
CA ILE A 262 -7.28 -4.82 1.96
C ILE A 262 -7.28 -5.90 0.88
N THR A 263 -6.10 -6.21 0.34
CA THR A 263 -5.91 -7.24 -0.68
C THR A 263 -4.71 -8.10 -0.36
N GLY A 264 -4.58 -9.25 -1.00
CA GLY A 264 -3.41 -10.09 -0.83
C GLY A 264 -2.26 -9.69 -1.76
N ASN A 265 -1.37 -10.63 -2.00
CA ASN A 265 -0.38 -10.56 -3.06
C ASN A 265 -0.40 -11.83 -3.92
N THR A 266 0.18 -11.74 -5.12
CA THR A 266 0.48 -12.93 -5.93
C THR A 266 1.51 -13.76 -5.17
N PRO A 267 1.34 -15.09 -5.11
CA PRO A 267 2.25 -15.95 -4.35
C PRO A 267 3.68 -15.87 -4.88
N PHE A 268 4.61 -16.24 -4.00
CA PHE A 268 5.99 -16.56 -4.36
C PHE A 268 6.02 -17.49 -5.59
N SER A 269 6.71 -17.07 -6.65
CA SER A 269 6.90 -17.87 -7.85
C SER A 269 8.39 -18.13 -8.08
N ASN A 270 8.71 -19.37 -8.38
CA ASN A 270 10.00 -19.79 -8.90
C ASN A 270 9.73 -20.48 -10.23
N ILE A 271 10.58 -20.21 -11.20
CA ILE A 271 10.56 -20.92 -12.48
C ILE A 271 11.90 -21.60 -12.67
N THR A 272 11.88 -22.84 -13.13
CA THR A 272 13.10 -23.49 -13.62
C THR A 272 13.20 -23.25 -15.12
N VAL A 273 14.33 -22.72 -15.54
CA VAL A 273 14.63 -22.40 -16.94
C VAL A 273 15.64 -23.42 -17.44
N ASP A 274 15.20 -24.30 -18.33
CA ASP A 274 16.09 -25.25 -18.99
C ASP A 274 16.84 -24.55 -20.14
N ILE A 275 18.16 -24.74 -20.17
CA ILE A 275 19.03 -24.13 -21.18
C ILE A 275 19.02 -24.93 -22.48
N THR A 276 18.79 -26.24 -22.38
CA THR A 276 18.66 -27.18 -23.49
C THR A 276 17.40 -28.03 -23.30
N PRO A 277 16.79 -28.57 -24.37
CA PRO A 277 15.65 -29.45 -24.25
C PRO A 277 15.92 -30.62 -23.29
N SER A 278 15.03 -30.82 -22.31
CA SER A 278 15.16 -31.92 -21.35
C SER A 278 15.13 -33.27 -22.07
N PRO A 279 16.06 -34.21 -21.79
CA PRO A 279 16.08 -35.54 -22.38
C PRO A 279 14.76 -36.31 -22.25
N SER A 280 14.03 -36.09 -21.15
CA SER A 280 12.72 -36.72 -20.88
C SER A 280 11.63 -36.30 -21.85
N TYR A 281 11.71 -35.07 -22.36
CA TYR A 281 10.70 -34.49 -23.26
C TYR A 281 11.19 -34.40 -24.70
N ALA A 282 12.50 -34.38 -24.94
CA ALA A 282 13.08 -34.09 -26.26
C ALA A 282 12.54 -34.96 -27.39
N LYS A 283 12.20 -36.23 -27.12
CA LYS A 283 11.65 -37.18 -28.11
C LYS A 283 10.12 -37.20 -28.17
N GLN A 284 9.45 -36.49 -27.27
CA GLN A 284 7.99 -36.44 -27.24
C GLN A 284 7.47 -35.45 -28.28
N PRO A 285 6.36 -35.77 -28.97
CA PRO A 285 5.70 -34.82 -29.85
C PRO A 285 5.21 -33.60 -29.06
N VAL A 286 5.30 -32.43 -29.66
CA VAL A 286 4.73 -31.22 -29.08
C VAL A 286 3.21 -31.35 -28.98
N ILE A 287 2.61 -30.78 -27.93
CA ILE A 287 1.16 -30.77 -27.73
C ILE A 287 0.64 -29.33 -27.89
N ILE A 288 -0.27 -29.13 -28.83
CA ILE A 288 -0.95 -27.85 -29.06
C ILE A 288 -2.45 -28.08 -28.97
N GLY A 289 -3.14 -27.38 -28.06
CA GLY A 289 -4.59 -27.53 -27.89
C GLY A 289 -5.05 -28.93 -27.44
N GLY A 290 -4.14 -29.76 -26.94
CA GLY A 290 -4.40 -31.18 -26.61
C GLY A 290 -4.08 -32.16 -27.74
N GLU A 291 -3.65 -31.69 -28.91
CA GLU A 291 -3.31 -32.53 -30.07
C GLU A 291 -1.79 -32.68 -30.23
N LEU A 292 -1.34 -33.91 -30.48
CA LEU A 292 0.06 -34.23 -30.77
C LEU A 292 0.45 -33.70 -32.15
N GLN A 293 1.58 -33.02 -32.23
CA GLN A 293 2.13 -32.49 -33.46
C GLN A 293 3.17 -33.45 -34.07
N LYS A 294 3.66 -33.12 -35.27
CA LYS A 294 4.69 -33.90 -35.96
C LYS A 294 6.06 -33.66 -35.36
N GLU A 295 6.34 -32.43 -34.99
CA GLU A 295 7.58 -31.95 -34.40
C GLU A 295 7.71 -32.41 -32.94
N THR A 296 8.94 -32.67 -32.51
CA THR A 296 9.28 -33.05 -31.14
C THR A 296 9.84 -31.88 -30.34
N TYR A 297 9.74 -31.90 -29.00
CA TYR A 297 10.28 -30.82 -28.17
C TYR A 297 11.80 -30.59 -28.37
N GLY A 298 12.54 -31.63 -28.77
CA GLY A 298 13.97 -31.52 -29.05
C GLY A 298 14.32 -30.65 -30.26
N GLU A 299 13.37 -30.42 -31.16
CA GLU A 299 13.54 -29.58 -32.36
C GLU A 299 13.48 -28.07 -32.04
N PHE A 300 12.97 -27.68 -30.87
CA PHE A 300 12.73 -26.28 -30.49
C PHE A 300 13.88 -25.64 -29.69
N GLY A 301 15.11 -26.10 -29.90
CA GLY A 301 16.29 -25.58 -29.20
C GLY A 301 16.52 -24.10 -29.46
N GLU A 302 16.33 -23.63 -30.69
CA GLU A 302 16.52 -22.22 -31.05
C GLU A 302 15.44 -21.31 -30.44
N GLU A 303 14.19 -21.75 -30.40
CA GLU A 303 13.10 -21.04 -29.73
C GLU A 303 13.33 -20.94 -28.23
N MET A 304 13.88 -21.99 -27.59
CA MET A 304 14.30 -21.94 -26.19
C MET A 304 15.39 -20.89 -25.96
N LYS A 305 16.37 -20.76 -26.86
CA LYS A 305 17.39 -19.71 -26.78
C LYS A 305 16.78 -18.32 -26.87
N VAL A 306 15.85 -18.10 -27.81
CA VAL A 306 15.12 -16.84 -27.97
C VAL A 306 14.34 -16.50 -26.69
N PHE A 307 13.61 -17.46 -26.14
CA PHE A 307 12.86 -17.27 -24.90
C PHE A 307 13.78 -16.94 -23.72
N ASN A 308 14.83 -17.74 -23.50
CA ASN A 308 15.76 -17.55 -22.37
C ASN A 308 16.45 -16.19 -22.45
N LYS A 309 16.91 -15.78 -23.64
CA LYS A 309 17.50 -14.47 -23.86
C LYS A 309 16.52 -13.35 -23.52
N ALA A 310 15.32 -13.37 -24.12
CA ALA A 310 14.31 -12.34 -23.89
C ALA A 310 13.86 -12.27 -22.41
N PHE A 311 13.73 -13.43 -21.76
CA PHE A 311 13.41 -13.51 -20.34
C PHE A 311 14.47 -12.81 -19.48
N PHE A 312 15.75 -13.11 -19.69
CA PHE A 312 16.82 -12.50 -18.90
C PHE A 312 17.12 -11.05 -19.27
N GLU A 313 16.86 -10.62 -20.51
CA GLU A 313 16.88 -9.19 -20.89
C GLU A 313 15.84 -8.40 -20.11
N ALA A 314 14.60 -8.91 -20.01
CA ALA A 314 13.56 -8.29 -19.20
C ALA A 314 13.94 -8.27 -17.70
N MET A 315 14.50 -9.36 -17.18
CA MET A 315 14.98 -9.42 -15.79
C MET A 315 16.12 -8.42 -15.51
N LEU A 316 16.99 -8.18 -16.50
CA LEU A 316 18.09 -7.22 -16.42
C LEU A 316 17.61 -5.76 -16.50
N GLU A 317 16.63 -5.48 -17.37
CA GLU A 317 15.96 -4.18 -17.49
C GLU A 317 15.34 -3.78 -16.14
N GLY A 318 14.68 -4.73 -15.47
CA GLY A 318 14.03 -4.53 -14.18
C GLY A 318 12.66 -3.85 -14.29
N ASP A 319 12.12 -3.44 -13.16
CA ASP A 319 10.85 -2.72 -13.09
C ASP A 319 10.95 -1.31 -13.72
N LYS A 320 9.87 -0.53 -13.68
CA LYS A 320 9.85 0.84 -14.21
C LYS A 320 10.95 1.75 -13.65
N ASN A 321 11.46 1.46 -12.46
CA ASN A 321 12.54 2.21 -11.80
C ASN A 321 13.90 1.49 -11.96
N SER A 322 14.00 0.55 -12.90
CA SER A 322 15.15 -0.32 -13.12
C SER A 322 15.56 -1.11 -11.86
N ARG A 323 14.59 -1.41 -10.98
CA ARG A 323 14.82 -2.27 -9.81
C ARG A 323 14.64 -3.73 -10.21
N ILE A 324 15.34 -4.59 -9.50
CA ILE A 324 15.23 -6.04 -9.61
C ILE A 324 13.76 -6.52 -9.55
N PHE A 325 13.37 -7.41 -10.46
CA PHE A 325 12.19 -8.24 -10.24
C PHE A 325 12.54 -9.28 -9.20
N THR A 326 11.94 -9.19 -8.01
CA THR A 326 12.15 -10.18 -6.96
C THR A 326 11.50 -11.53 -7.30
N PHE A 327 10.52 -11.55 -8.20
CA PHE A 327 9.81 -12.76 -8.65
C PHE A 327 9.42 -12.69 -10.14
N PRO A 328 9.29 -13.84 -10.83
CA PRO A 328 9.69 -15.16 -10.34
C PRO A 328 11.21 -15.25 -10.14
N ILE A 329 11.65 -16.04 -9.16
CA ILE A 329 13.07 -16.37 -9.02
C ILE A 329 13.42 -17.38 -10.13
N PRO A 330 14.34 -17.07 -11.05
CA PRO A 330 14.78 -18.04 -12.04
C PRO A 330 15.76 -19.03 -11.41
N THR A 331 15.48 -20.31 -11.59
CA THR A 331 16.39 -21.42 -11.28
C THR A 331 16.96 -21.95 -12.57
N VAL A 332 18.28 -22.05 -12.66
CA VAL A 332 19.01 -22.60 -13.80
C VAL A 332 19.80 -23.82 -13.35
N ASN A 333 19.64 -24.93 -14.07
CA ASN A 333 20.36 -26.16 -13.80
C ASN A 333 21.77 -26.08 -14.41
N ILE A 334 22.80 -26.24 -13.59
CA ILE A 334 24.19 -26.31 -14.05
C ILE A 334 24.61 -27.78 -14.13
N THR A 335 24.75 -28.28 -15.35
CA THR A 335 25.15 -29.65 -15.69
C THR A 335 26.58 -29.70 -16.24
N LYS A 336 27.13 -30.91 -16.44
CA LYS A 336 28.51 -31.08 -16.97
C LYS A 336 28.66 -30.56 -18.40
N ASP A 337 27.58 -30.58 -19.16
CA ASP A 337 27.45 -30.12 -20.54
C ASP A 337 26.86 -28.71 -20.66
N PHE A 338 26.82 -27.95 -19.55
CA PHE A 338 26.29 -26.60 -19.56
C PHE A 338 27.06 -25.71 -20.56
N PRO A 339 26.37 -24.98 -21.45
CA PRO A 339 27.03 -24.23 -22.52
C PRO A 339 27.46 -22.83 -22.04
N TRP A 340 28.54 -22.78 -21.24
CA TRP A 340 29.01 -21.57 -20.56
C TRP A 340 29.21 -20.34 -21.46
N ASP A 341 29.70 -20.56 -22.68
CA ASP A 341 30.17 -19.52 -23.59
C ASP A 341 29.14 -19.12 -24.66
N GLU A 342 27.91 -19.61 -24.56
CA GLU A 342 26.86 -19.28 -25.54
C GLU A 342 26.42 -17.81 -25.43
N PRO A 343 26.51 -17.00 -26.51
CA PRO A 343 26.24 -15.57 -26.46
C PRO A 343 24.83 -15.20 -25.98
N TYR A 344 23.82 -16.04 -26.24
CA TYR A 344 22.44 -15.76 -25.83
C TYR A 344 22.24 -15.81 -24.30
N LEU A 345 23.19 -16.39 -23.55
CA LEU A 345 23.19 -16.43 -22.09
C LEU A 345 23.83 -15.18 -21.45
N GLU A 346 24.42 -14.27 -22.22
CA GLU A 346 25.02 -13.04 -21.69
C GLU A 346 24.04 -12.24 -20.79
N PRO A 347 22.77 -12.02 -21.17
CA PRO A 347 21.81 -11.32 -20.30
C PRO A 347 21.59 -12.03 -18.96
N MET A 348 21.62 -13.36 -18.93
CA MET A 348 21.50 -14.16 -17.69
C MET A 348 22.67 -13.89 -16.76
N TRP A 349 23.90 -13.89 -17.30
CA TRP A 349 25.11 -13.63 -16.53
C TRP A 349 25.14 -12.18 -16.03
N LEU A 350 24.76 -11.22 -16.87
CA LEU A 350 24.66 -9.81 -16.47
C LEU A 350 23.60 -9.60 -15.39
N ALA A 351 22.42 -10.21 -15.51
CA ALA A 351 21.37 -10.11 -14.51
C ALA A 351 21.80 -10.76 -13.18
N THR A 352 22.49 -11.89 -13.25
CA THR A 352 23.10 -12.56 -12.10
C THR A 352 24.13 -11.66 -11.41
N ALA A 353 25.05 -11.07 -12.17
CA ALA A 353 26.11 -10.21 -11.63
C ALA A 353 25.55 -8.90 -11.04
N LYS A 354 24.55 -8.31 -11.70
CA LYS A 354 23.95 -7.03 -11.28
C LYS A 354 23.06 -7.17 -10.06
N TYR A 355 22.25 -8.23 -9.99
CA TYR A 355 21.16 -8.34 -9.03
C TYR A 355 21.18 -9.59 -8.15
N GLY A 356 21.97 -10.62 -8.49
CA GLY A 356 21.99 -11.89 -7.74
C GLY A 356 20.71 -12.70 -7.81
N ILE A 357 19.89 -12.53 -8.86
CA ILE A 357 18.54 -13.12 -8.95
C ILE A 357 18.51 -14.63 -9.20
N CYS A 358 19.51 -15.17 -9.91
CA CYS A 358 19.47 -16.54 -10.40
C CYS A 358 19.85 -17.53 -9.30
N TYR A 359 19.03 -18.54 -9.10
CA TYR A 359 19.41 -19.73 -8.37
C TYR A 359 20.06 -20.71 -9.32
N PHE A 360 21.26 -21.19 -8.97
CA PHE A 360 21.94 -22.22 -9.74
C PHE A 360 21.84 -23.55 -9.02
N ALA A 361 21.05 -24.47 -9.58
CA ALA A 361 21.01 -25.84 -9.11
C ALA A 361 22.26 -26.57 -9.64
N ASN A 362 23.21 -26.86 -8.76
CA ASN A 362 24.49 -27.45 -9.13
C ASN A 362 24.40 -28.98 -9.24
N PHE A 363 24.48 -29.51 -10.46
CA PHE A 363 24.53 -30.94 -10.75
C PHE A 363 25.94 -31.43 -11.14
N LEU A 364 26.98 -30.57 -11.10
CA LEU A 364 28.34 -30.96 -11.49
C LEU A 364 28.95 -32.03 -10.55
N GLN A 365 28.63 -31.93 -9.26
CA GLN A 365 29.13 -32.82 -8.20
C GLN A 365 28.05 -33.77 -7.66
N SER A 366 26.93 -33.89 -8.38
CA SER A 366 25.80 -34.73 -7.98
C SER A 366 25.74 -35.96 -8.88
N ASP A 367 25.38 -37.11 -8.31
CA ASP A 367 25.00 -38.30 -9.08
C ASP A 367 23.57 -38.21 -9.65
N MET A 368 22.79 -37.21 -9.18
CA MET A 368 21.45 -36.92 -9.68
C MET A 368 21.50 -36.15 -11.00
N LYS A 369 20.50 -36.39 -11.84
CA LYS A 369 20.25 -35.64 -13.07
C LYS A 369 19.15 -34.59 -12.86
N PRO A 370 19.08 -33.55 -13.71
CA PRO A 370 17.99 -32.58 -13.67
C PRO A 370 16.59 -33.21 -13.76
N GLU A 371 16.46 -34.38 -14.41
CA GLU A 371 15.19 -35.11 -14.51
C GLU A 371 14.71 -35.71 -13.17
N ASP A 372 15.64 -35.97 -12.24
CA ASP A 372 15.35 -36.71 -11.00
C ASP A 372 14.63 -35.86 -9.94
N VAL A 373 14.80 -34.54 -9.99
CA VAL A 373 14.30 -33.62 -8.96
C VAL A 373 14.00 -32.24 -9.52
N ARG A 374 12.81 -31.71 -9.22
CA ARG A 374 12.53 -30.27 -9.37
C ARG A 374 12.87 -29.56 -8.07
N SER A 375 13.95 -28.77 -8.09
CA SER A 375 14.41 -28.01 -6.94
C SER A 375 13.66 -26.69 -6.86
N MET A 376 12.84 -26.52 -5.83
CA MET A 376 12.19 -25.24 -5.51
C MET A 376 12.83 -24.72 -4.21
N CYS A 377 13.54 -23.58 -4.31
CA CYS A 377 14.10 -22.79 -3.21
C CYS A 377 14.60 -23.55 -1.96
N CYS A 378 15.92 -23.72 -1.82
CA CYS A 378 16.73 -24.07 -0.63
C CYS A 378 16.28 -25.17 0.38
N ARG A 379 15.06 -25.71 0.35
CA ARG A 379 14.55 -26.67 1.35
C ARG A 379 13.39 -27.55 0.87
N LEU A 380 12.85 -27.33 -0.32
CA LEU A 380 11.78 -28.15 -0.89
C LEU A 380 12.27 -28.90 -2.13
N ARG A 381 12.35 -30.22 -2.01
CA ARG A 381 12.51 -31.14 -3.14
C ARG A 381 11.16 -31.75 -3.41
N LEU A 382 10.65 -31.56 -4.62
CA LEU A 382 9.49 -32.30 -5.11
C LEU A 382 10.05 -33.53 -5.84
N ASN A 383 9.70 -34.72 -5.34
CA ASN A 383 9.96 -35.96 -6.07
C ASN A 383 8.96 -36.01 -7.24
N ASN A 384 9.45 -36.30 -8.44
CA ASN A 384 8.62 -36.49 -9.62
C ASN A 384 7.83 -37.79 -9.58
#